data_AF-A0A2I0F165-F1
#
_entry.id   AF-A0A2I0F165-F1
#
_cell.length_a   1.000
_cell.length_b   1.000
_cell.length_c   1.000
_cell.angle_alpha   90.00
_cell.angle_beta   90.00
_cell.angle_gamma   90.00
#
_symmetry.space_group_name_H-M   'P 1'
#
loop_
_entity.id
_entity.type
_entity.pdbx_description
1 polymer ?
#
loop_
_entity_poly.entity_id
_entity_poly.type
_entity_poly.pdbx_seq_one_letter_code
_entity_poly.pdbx_strand_id
1 'polypeptide(L)' 'MKKVSIINEIDEMLNTYCEGCFVKAQLRKDEGKTAAHRFCISECTVGTQLQFLGQELNKIGTSGK' A
#
# COMPACT_ATOMS: atom_id res chain seq x y z
N MET A 1 -1.38 14.53 -11.19
CA MET A 1 -1.70 13.19 -11.75
C MET A 1 -3.21 13.08 -11.96
N LYS A 2 -3.68 12.27 -12.92
CA LYS A 2 -5.11 11.95 -13.05
C LYS A 2 -5.49 10.90 -12.01
N LYS A 3 -6.68 10.99 -11.39
CA LYS A 3 -7.19 10.03 -10.39
C LYS A 3 -7.00 8.56 -10.82
N VAL A 4 -7.36 8.25 -12.06
CA VAL A 4 -7.24 6.90 -12.65
C VAL A 4 -5.79 6.42 -12.72
N SER A 5 -4.84 7.32 -13.00
CA SER A 5 -3.42 6.96 -13.07
C SER A 5 -2.87 6.51 -11.72
N ILE A 6 -3.26 7.18 -10.63
CA ILE A 6 -2.83 6.82 -9.27
C ILE A 6 -3.42 5.47 -8.87
N ILE A 7 -4.69 5.22 -9.21
CA ILE A 7 -5.33 3.93 -8.94
C ILE A 7 -4.60 2.80 -9.69
N ASN A 8 -4.27 3.01 -10.97
CA ASN A 8 -3.53 2.01 -11.74
C ASN A 8 -2.13 1.74 -11.16
N GLU A 9 -1.43 2.77 -10.69
CA GLU A 9 -0.12 2.62 -10.06
C GLU A 9 -0.21 1.86 -8.73
N ILE A 10 -1.25 2.13 -7.92
CA ILE A 10 -1.54 1.36 -6.70
C ILE A 10 -1.78 -0.12 -7.05
N ASP A 11 -2.62 -0.41 -8.04
CA ASP A 11 -2.94 -1.79 -8.45
C ASP A 11 -1.69 -2.51 -8.98
N GLU A 12 -0.87 -1.87 -9.80
CA GLU A 12 0.38 -2.45 -10.31
C GLU A 12 1.36 -2.78 -9.18
N MET A 13 1.54 -1.86 -8.22
CA MET A 13 2.40 -2.11 -7.06
C MET A 13 1.89 -3.26 -6.18
N LEU A 14 0.58 -3.33 -5.98
CA LEU A 14 -0.04 -4.40 -5.19
C LEU A 14 0.17 -5.76 -5.85
N ASN A 15 -0.11 -5.88 -7.15
CA ASN A 15 0.01 -7.14 -7.89
C ASN A 15 1.48 -7.56 -8.07
N THR A 16 2.39 -6.61 -8.30
CA THR A 16 3.80 -6.94 -8.55
C THR A 16 4.56 -7.30 -7.29
N TYR A 17 4.28 -6.63 -6.17
CA TYR A 17 5.13 -6.73 -4.97
C TYR A 17 4.41 -7.23 -3.72
N CYS A 18 3.11 -6.96 -3.59
CA CYS A 18 2.36 -7.31 -2.38
C CYS A 18 1.62 -8.65 -2.51
N GLU A 19 1.25 -9.05 -3.73
CA GLU A 19 0.70 -10.37 -4.02
C GLU A 19 1.72 -11.46 -3.69
N GLY A 20 1.32 -12.44 -2.88
CA GLY A 20 2.23 -13.51 -2.45
C GLY A 20 3.42 -13.05 -1.59
N CYS A 21 3.44 -11.82 -1.08
CA CYS A 21 4.57 -11.26 -0.33
C CYS A 21 5.01 -12.17 0.83
N PHE A 22 6.19 -12.76 0.69
CA PHE A 22 6.73 -13.73 1.64
C PHE A 22 6.90 -13.13 3.04
N VAL A 23 7.46 -11.92 3.14
CA VAL A 23 7.72 -11.24 4.43
C VAL A 23 6.41 -11.03 5.19
N LYS A 24 5.38 -10.51 4.52
CA LYS A 24 4.04 -10.34 5.11
C LYS A 24 3.45 -11.67 5.56
N ALA A 25 3.62 -12.73 4.77
CA ALA A 25 3.12 -14.07 5.10
C ALA A 25 3.82 -14.67 6.32
N GLN A 26 5.16 -14.56 6.40
CA GLN A 26 5.93 -15.03 7.56
C GLN A 26 5.58 -14.22 8.83
N LEU A 27 5.61 -12.88 8.76
CA LEU A 27 5.23 -12.03 9.90
C LEU A 27 3.81 -12.33 10.39
N ARG A 28 2.89 -12.66 9.48
CA ARG A 28 1.53 -13.04 9.86
C ARG A 28 1.49 -14.37 10.61
N LYS A 29 2.34 -15.33 10.22
CA LYS A 29 2.45 -16.64 10.88
C LYS A 29 3.10 -16.52 12.26
N ASP A 30 4.15 -15.72 12.36
CA ASP A 30 5.02 -15.68 13.54
C ASP A 30 4.51 -14.68 14.59
N GLU A 31 4.02 -13.51 14.16
CA GLU A 31 3.64 -12.39 15.04
C GLU A 31 2.17 -11.97 14.89
N GLY A 32 1.45 -12.58 13.95
CA GLY A 32 0.03 -12.31 13.71
C GLY A 32 -0.23 -11.16 12.74
N LYS A 33 -1.52 -10.99 12.42
CA LYS A 33 -2.00 -10.03 11.40
C LYS A 33 -1.59 -8.59 11.70
N THR A 34 -1.67 -8.17 12.96
CA THR A 34 -1.39 -6.77 13.37
C THR A 34 0.07 -6.41 13.14
N ALA A 35 1.00 -7.28 13.53
CA ALA A 35 2.43 -7.07 13.33
C ALA A 35 2.80 -7.04 11.84
N ALA A 36 2.29 -7.99 11.05
CA ALA A 36 2.50 -8.01 9.60
C ALA A 36 1.98 -6.73 8.92
N HIS A 37 0.80 -6.25 9.30
CA HIS A 37 0.26 -5.01 8.76
C HIS A 37 1.07 -3.78 9.20
N ARG A 38 1.48 -3.71 10.47
CA ARG A 38 2.34 -2.64 10.98
C ARG A 38 3.64 -2.55 10.17
N PHE A 39 4.31 -3.68 9.94
CA PHE A 39 5.50 -3.74 9.09
C PHE A 39 5.23 -3.18 7.69
N CYS A 40 4.12 -3.59 7.05
CA CYS A 40 3.77 -3.09 5.72
C CYS A 40 3.62 -1.56 5.70
N ILE A 41 3.05 -0.93 6.72
CA ILE A 41 2.81 0.51 6.73
C ILE A 41 3.96 1.36 7.31
N SER A 42 4.87 0.76 8.11
CA SER A 42 5.95 1.51 8.78
C SER A 42 7.36 1.17 8.28
N GLU A 43 7.62 -0.05 7.82
CA GLU A 43 8.98 -0.51 7.47
C GLU A 43 9.12 -0.90 6.00
N CYS A 44 8.04 -1.38 5.36
CA CYS A 44 8.08 -1.83 3.97
C CYS A 44 8.06 -0.63 3.02
N THR A 45 9.11 -0.48 2.22
CA THR A 45 9.24 0.61 1.23
C THR A 45 8.08 0.64 0.24
N VAL A 46 7.62 -0.53 -0.24
CA VAL A 46 6.44 -0.66 -1.12
C VAL A 46 5.18 -0.14 -0.42
N GLY A 47 5.00 -0.48 0.86
CA GLY A 47 3.84 -0.04 1.62
C GLY A 47 3.87 1.46 1.98
N THR A 48 5.06 2.03 2.22
CA THR A 48 5.24 3.48 2.34
C THR A 48 4.85 4.20 1.05
N GLN A 49 5.22 3.66 -0.11
CA GLN A 49 4.86 4.24 -1.40
C GLN A 49 3.35 4.11 -1.69
N LEU A 50 2.74 2.97 -1.36
CA LEU A 50 1.28 2.80 -1.42
C LEU A 50 0.55 3.82 -0.52
N GLN A 51 1.08 4.08 0.68
CA GLN A 51 0.53 5.10 1.58
C GLN A 51 0.60 6.50 0.96
N PHE A 52 1.74 6.85 0.33
CA PHE A 52 1.90 8.10 -0.38
C PHE A 52 0.89 8.24 -1.54
N LEU A 53 0.76 7.22 -2.39
CA LEU A 53 -0.21 7.22 -3.49
C LEU A 53 -1.65 7.37 -2.99
N GLY A 54 -1.99 6.71 -1.88
CA GLY A 54 -3.29 6.87 -1.22
C GLY A 54 -3.56 8.28 -0.71
N GLN A 55 -2.54 8.96 -0.17
CA GLN A 55 -2.65 10.37 0.23
C GLN A 55 -2.85 11.29 -0.98
N GLU A 56 -2.10 11.08 -2.06
CA GLU A 56 -2.27 11.83 -3.31
C GLU A 56 -3.67 11.63 -3.91
N LEU A 57 -4.19 10.40 -3.86
CA LEU A 57 -5.55 10.10 -4.30
C LEU A 57 -6.60 10.88 -3.50
N ASN A 58 -6.44 10.95 -2.17
CA ASN A 58 -7.35 11.68 -1.29
C ASN A 58 -7.34 13.19 -1.60
N LYS A 59 -6.17 13.78 -1.87
CA LYS A 59 -6.05 15.21 -2.24
C LYS A 59 -6.89 15.53 -3.48
N ILE A 60 -6.86 14.64 -4.49
CA ILE A 60 -7.66 14.80 -5.73
C ILE A 60 -9.16 14.68 -5.44
N GLY A 61 -9.57 13.81 -4.51
CA GLY A 61 -10.97 13.63 -4.13
C GLY A 61 -11.57 14.79 -3.34
N THR A 62 -10.74 15.56 -2.62
CA THR A 62 -11.17 16.69 -1.78
C THR A 62 -11.31 18.03 -2.52
N SER A 63 -10.77 18.16 -3.74
CA SER A 63 -10.84 19.40 -4.54
C SER A 63 -12.20 19.70 -5.17
N GLY A 64 -13.25 18.95 -4.80
CA GLY A 64 -14.63 19.11 -5.28
C GLY A 64 -15.62 19.59 -4.21
N LYS A 65 -15.14 20.15 -3.09
CA LYS A 65 -15.98 20.82 -2.09
C LYS A 65 -15.65 22.31 -2.02
#